data_AF-A0A531JQX2-F1
#
_entry.id   AF-A0A531JQX2-F1
#
_cell.length_a   1.000
_cell.length_b   1.000
_cell.length_c   1.000
_cell.angle_alpha   90.00
_cell.angle_beta   90.00
_cell.angle_gamma   90.00
#
_symmetry.space_group_name_H-M   'P 1'
#
loop_
_entity.id
_entity.type
_entity.pdbx_description
1 polymer ?
#
loop_
_entity_poly.entity_id
_entity_poly.type
_entity_poly.pdbx_seq_one_letter_code
_entity_poly.pdbx_strand_id
1 'polypeptide(L)'
;QGLGGLTTVVDVKVATYPTHAASKPVALIPQCAANRHLKFTLDGSGPISLQPPDLREWPDIGADELNPAGVRRVNLDTLTKEETASWRCGETLLLSGKMLTARDAAHKRMVELIDAVSSF
;
A
#
# COMPACT_ATOMS: atom_id res chain seq x y z
N GLN A 1 5.00 4.45 1.41
CA GLN A 1 5.17 3.96 2.80
C GLN A 1 5.22 5.10 3.81
N GLY A 2 5.66 6.32 3.45
CA GLY A 2 5.52 7.50 4.32
C GLY A 2 6.52 7.58 5.49
N LEU A 3 7.43 6.60 5.58
CA LEU A 3 8.43 6.50 6.66
C LEU A 3 9.74 7.26 6.34
N GLY A 4 9.81 7.96 5.20
CA GLY A 4 11.05 8.59 4.73
C GLY A 4 12.11 7.57 4.29
N GLY A 5 13.24 8.05 3.79
CA GLY A 5 14.37 7.22 3.35
C GLY A 5 14.92 7.58 1.98
N LEU A 6 15.94 6.84 1.55
CA LEU A 6 16.62 7.06 0.26
C LEU A 6 15.84 6.49 -0.93
N THR A 7 15.05 5.44 -0.70
CA THR A 7 14.37 4.69 -1.77
C THR A 7 12.92 5.15 -1.91
N THR A 8 12.69 6.13 -2.79
CA THR A 8 11.32 6.57 -3.16
C THR A 8 10.78 5.81 -4.37
N VAL A 9 11.65 5.47 -5.32
CA VAL A 9 11.33 4.69 -6.53
C VAL A 9 12.40 3.60 -6.71
N VAL A 10 12.00 2.46 -7.25
CA VAL A 10 12.93 1.35 -7.54
C VAL A 10 13.59 1.54 -8.91
N ASP A 11 12.90 2.16 -9.85
CA ASP A 11 13.34 2.35 -11.24
C ASP A 11 12.51 3.45 -11.92
N VAL A 12 13.06 4.08 -12.97
CA VAL A 12 12.37 5.10 -13.77
C VAL A 12 12.54 4.77 -15.26
N LYS A 13 11.42 4.61 -15.97
CA LYS A 13 11.40 4.44 -17.42
C LYS A 13 10.88 5.71 -18.09
N VAL A 14 11.65 6.23 -19.06
CA VAL A 14 11.30 7.43 -19.83
C VAL A 14 11.11 7.03 -21.29
N ALA A 15 9.98 7.42 -21.87
CA ALA A 15 9.67 7.23 -23.29
C ALA A 15 9.24 8.57 -23.89
N THR A 16 9.68 8.82 -25.13
CA THR A 16 9.31 10.02 -25.90
C THR A 16 8.57 9.60 -27.17
N TYR A 17 7.59 10.41 -27.57
CA TYR A 17 6.77 10.17 -28.74
C TYR A 17 6.61 11.47 -29.53
N PRO A 18 6.49 11.41 -30.87
CA PRO A 18 6.21 12.60 -31.66
C PRO A 18 4.84 13.18 -31.27
N THR A 19 4.75 14.51 -31.25
CA THR A 19 3.52 15.24 -30.94
C THR A 19 3.33 16.36 -31.95
N HIS A 20 2.07 16.81 -32.12
CA HIS A 20 1.79 18.01 -32.91
C HIS A 20 2.55 19.21 -32.32
N ALA A 21 3.05 20.13 -33.15
CA ALA A 21 3.88 21.25 -32.69
C ALA A 21 3.20 22.15 -31.64
N ALA A 22 1.86 22.25 -31.70
CA ALA A 22 1.04 22.98 -30.73
C ALA A 22 0.68 22.17 -29.47
N SER A 23 1.25 20.98 -29.27
CA SER A 23 0.88 20.07 -28.18
C SER A 23 2.09 19.35 -27.58
N LYS A 24 2.15 19.29 -26.25
CA LYS A 24 3.20 18.59 -25.50
C LYS A 24 2.61 17.83 -24.30
N PRO A 25 1.84 16.75 -24.53
CA PRO A 25 1.34 15.91 -23.45
C PRO A 25 2.49 15.28 -22.67
N VAL A 26 2.31 15.22 -21.34
CA VAL A 26 3.23 14.55 -20.41
C VAL A 26 2.39 13.64 -19.53
N ALA A 27 2.80 12.38 -19.40
CA ALA A 27 2.16 11.39 -18.55
C ALA A 27 3.15 10.80 -17.54
N LEU A 28 2.72 10.67 -16.29
CA LEU A 28 3.43 9.96 -15.24
C LEU A 28 2.57 8.79 -14.78
N ILE A 29 3.09 7.57 -14.90
CA ILE A 29 2.36 6.34 -14.59
C ILE A 29 3.15 5.56 -13.53
N PRO A 30 2.77 5.64 -12.25
CA PRO A 30 3.43 4.89 -11.19
C PRO A 30 2.99 3.42 -11.19
N GLN A 31 3.93 2.51 -10.92
CA GLN A 31 3.64 1.13 -10.51
C GLN A 31 3.75 1.04 -9.00
N CYS A 32 2.83 0.31 -8.37
CA CYS A 32 2.86 0.08 -6.93
C CYS A 32 3.71 -1.16 -6.59
N ALA A 33 3.90 -1.43 -5.29
CA ALA A 33 4.59 -2.64 -4.83
C ALA A 33 3.97 -3.93 -5.36
N ALA A 34 2.67 -3.92 -5.67
CA ALA A 34 1.98 -5.02 -6.35
C ALA A 34 2.12 -4.95 -7.88
N ASN A 35 3.32 -4.66 -8.39
CA ASN A 35 3.65 -4.65 -9.81
C ASN A 35 3.57 -6.09 -10.36
N ARG A 36 2.51 -6.37 -11.11
CA ARG A 36 2.19 -7.71 -11.62
C ARG A 36 1.91 -7.62 -13.12
N HIS A 37 2.87 -8.05 -13.93
CA HIS A 37 2.79 -8.03 -15.38
C HIS A 37 3.46 -9.27 -15.97
N LEU A 38 2.87 -9.85 -17.00
CA LEU A 38 3.41 -10.97 -17.77
C LEU A 38 3.17 -10.70 -19.25
N LYS A 39 4.15 -11.03 -20.09
CA LYS A 39 3.98 -11.16 -21.54
C LYS A 39 4.13 -12.62 -21.93
N PHE A 40 3.28 -13.06 -22.85
CA PHE A 40 3.39 -14.38 -23.45
C PHE A 40 2.97 -14.33 -24.93
N THR A 41 3.36 -15.35 -25.67
CA THR A 41 3.02 -15.52 -27.08
C THR A 41 2.28 -16.84 -27.24
N LEU A 42 1.22 -16.85 -28.05
CA LEU A 42 0.52 -18.07 -28.44
C LEU A 42 1.07 -18.55 -29.78
N ASP A 43 1.61 -19.75 -29.82
CA ASP A 43 2.20 -20.38 -31.01
C ASP A 43 1.38 -21.56 -31.54
N GLY A 44 0.23 -21.86 -30.91
CA GLY A 44 -0.64 -22.97 -31.27
C GLY A 44 -0.26 -24.32 -30.64
N SER A 45 0.80 -24.38 -29.82
CA SER A 45 1.23 -25.62 -29.14
C SER A 45 0.33 -26.05 -27.97
N GLY A 46 -0.56 -25.18 -27.51
CA GLY A 46 -1.49 -25.45 -26.42
C GLY A 46 -1.65 -24.27 -25.46
N PRO A 47 -2.29 -24.49 -24.30
CA PRO A 47 -2.40 -23.48 -23.26
C PRO A 47 -1.03 -23.17 -22.64
N ILE A 48 -0.85 -21.92 -22.22
CA ILE A 48 0.35 -21.52 -21.48
C ILE A 48 0.33 -22.07 -20.05
N SER A 49 1.49 -22.55 -19.59
CA SER A 49 1.74 -22.85 -18.18
C SER A 49 2.63 -21.78 -17.56
N LEU A 50 2.19 -21.18 -16.46
CA LEU A 50 2.95 -20.16 -15.72
C LEU A 50 3.50 -20.76 -14.43
N GLN A 51 4.82 -20.72 -14.26
CA GLN A 51 5.47 -21.10 -13.01
C GLN A 51 5.67 -19.86 -12.14
N PRO A 52 5.30 -19.88 -10.85
CA PRO A 52 5.63 -18.81 -9.92
C PRO A 52 7.14 -18.57 -9.85
N PRO A 53 7.58 -17.33 -9.57
CA PRO A 53 9.00 -17.06 -9.35
C PRO A 53 9.52 -17.78 -8.10
N ASP A 54 10.81 -18.10 -8.10
CA ASP A 54 11.46 -18.72 -6.95
C ASP A 54 11.58 -17.70 -5.80
N LEU A 55 10.97 -18.00 -4.67
CA LEU A 55 11.00 -17.11 -3.50
C LEU A 55 12.42 -16.92 -2.94
N ARG A 56 13.36 -17.83 -3.23
CA ARG A 56 14.77 -17.71 -2.82
C ARG A 56 15.52 -16.59 -3.54
N GLU A 57 14.97 -16.05 -4.63
CA GLU A 57 15.53 -14.87 -5.31
C GLU A 57 15.29 -13.58 -4.51
N TRP A 58 14.36 -13.59 -3.56
CA TRP A 58 14.17 -12.47 -2.64
C TRP A 58 15.29 -12.46 -1.59
N PRO A 59 15.79 -11.28 -1.21
CA PRO A 59 16.79 -11.19 -0.16
C PRO A 59 16.25 -11.78 1.14
N ASP A 60 17.11 -12.50 1.87
CA ASP A 60 16.79 -13.00 3.21
C ASP A 60 16.76 -11.80 4.16
N ILE A 61 15.55 -11.44 4.62
CA ILE A 61 15.32 -10.34 5.55
C ILE A 61 15.50 -10.91 6.95
N GLY A 62 16.64 -10.60 7.58
CA GLY A 62 16.99 -11.11 8.90
C GLY A 62 16.00 -10.71 10.00
N ALA A 63 15.89 -11.54 11.06
CA ALA A 63 14.96 -11.33 12.17
C ALA A 63 15.14 -9.98 12.90
N ASP A 64 16.34 -9.41 12.87
CA ASP A 64 16.64 -8.09 13.46
C ASP A 64 15.99 -6.93 12.69
N GLU A 65 15.79 -7.08 11.37
CA GLU A 65 15.04 -6.11 10.55
C GLU A 65 13.52 -6.21 10.78
N LEU A 66 13.05 -7.38 11.22
CA LEU A 66 11.64 -7.65 11.54
C LEU A 66 11.27 -7.25 12.97
N ASN A 67 12.25 -6.98 13.83
CA ASN A 67 12.03 -6.65 15.23
C ASN A 67 12.68 -5.29 15.58
N PRO A 68 12.19 -4.18 14.99
CA PRO A 68 12.80 -2.88 15.19
C PRO A 68 12.84 -2.53 16.68
N ALA A 69 13.99 -2.06 17.15
CA ALA A 69 14.10 -1.51 18.49
C ALA A 69 13.16 -0.30 18.63
N GLY A 70 12.45 -0.20 19.76
CA GLY A 70 11.56 0.94 20.02
C GLY A 70 10.13 0.81 19.47
N VAL A 71 9.68 -0.40 19.11
CA VAL A 71 8.26 -0.63 18.78
C VAL A 71 7.40 -0.64 20.04
N ARG A 72 6.39 0.23 20.08
CA ARG A 72 5.41 0.27 21.16
C ARG A 72 4.30 -0.75 20.90
N ARG A 73 4.06 -1.66 21.84
CA ARG A 73 2.98 -2.66 21.75
C ARG A 73 1.70 -2.06 22.31
N VAL A 74 0.60 -2.18 21.59
CA VAL A 74 -0.71 -1.58 21.95
C VAL A 74 -1.80 -2.65 21.85
N ASN A 75 -2.55 -2.83 22.93
CA ASN A 75 -3.74 -3.66 22.93
C ASN A 75 -5.00 -2.82 22.66
N LEU A 76 -5.63 -3.03 21.51
CA LEU A 76 -6.85 -2.36 21.07
C LEU A 76 -8.04 -2.63 21.98
N ASP A 77 -8.09 -3.80 22.62
CA ASP A 77 -9.22 -4.19 23.47
C ASP A 77 -9.24 -3.40 24.80
N THR A 78 -8.14 -2.74 25.15
CA THR A 78 -7.98 -1.93 26.38
C THR A 78 -7.55 -0.48 26.10
N LEU A 79 -7.55 -0.05 24.83
CA LEU A 79 -7.00 1.24 24.40
C LEU A 79 -7.83 2.42 24.94
N THR A 80 -7.17 3.41 25.53
CA THR A 80 -7.81 4.64 26.04
C THR A 80 -7.45 5.88 25.22
N LYS A 81 -8.25 6.94 25.34
CA LYS A 81 -8.01 8.21 24.64
C LYS A 81 -6.72 8.87 25.11
N GLU A 82 -6.45 8.82 26.41
CA GLU A 82 -5.25 9.38 27.03
C GLU A 82 -4.00 8.67 26.51
N GLU A 83 -4.08 7.36 26.31
CA GLU A 83 -3.00 6.61 25.71
C GLU A 83 -2.76 7.05 24.26
N THR A 84 -3.81 7.16 23.44
CA THR A 84 -3.67 7.62 22.05
C THR A 84 -3.11 9.04 21.94
N ALA A 85 -3.41 9.91 22.91
CA ALA A 85 -2.91 11.28 22.96
C ALA A 85 -1.40 11.35 23.28
N SER A 86 -0.81 10.28 23.81
CA SER A 86 0.63 10.20 24.11
C SER A 86 1.51 9.90 22.88
N TRP A 87 0.91 9.47 21.77
CA TRP A 87 1.62 9.01 20.58
C TRP A 87 2.28 10.16 19.81
N ARG A 88 3.42 9.88 19.18
CA ARG A 88 4.13 10.86 18.33
C ARG A 88 4.19 10.39 16.89
N CYS A 89 4.15 11.34 15.95
CA CYS A 89 4.37 11.06 14.53
C CYS A 89 5.74 10.38 14.31
N GLY A 90 5.76 9.28 13.56
CA GLY A 90 6.97 8.49 13.30
C GLY A 90 7.23 7.36 14.31
N GLU A 91 6.47 7.28 15.41
CA GLU A 91 6.51 6.15 16.34
C GLU A 91 5.97 4.88 15.67
N THR A 92 6.66 3.75 15.84
CA THR A 92 6.20 2.46 15.31
C THR A 92 5.37 1.74 16.37
N LEU A 93 4.12 1.44 16.03
CA LEU A 93 3.18 0.75 16.91
C LEU A 93 2.92 -0.67 16.42
N LEU A 94 2.91 -1.64 17.34
CA LEU A 94 2.45 -3.01 17.10
C LEU A 94 1.08 -3.18 17.77
N LEU A 95 0.04 -3.23 16.94
CA LEU A 95 -1.35 -3.32 17.40
C LEU A 95 -1.77 -4.79 17.57
N SER A 96 -2.44 -5.11 18.68
CA SER A 96 -3.08 -6.42 18.92
C SER A 96 -4.51 -6.22 19.42
N GLY A 97 -5.42 -7.14 19.14
CA GLY A 97 -6.82 -7.07 19.56
C GLY A 97 -7.79 -6.87 18.39
N LYS A 98 -9.02 -6.43 18.68
CA LYS A 98 -10.07 -6.30 17.66
C LYS A 98 -9.96 -4.98 16.87
N MET A 99 -9.96 -5.07 15.53
CA MET A 99 -10.02 -3.92 14.63
C MET A 99 -11.23 -4.04 13.70
N LEU A 100 -12.08 -3.01 13.68
CA LEU A 100 -13.17 -2.90 12.72
C LEU A 100 -12.67 -2.25 11.44
N THR A 101 -12.94 -2.85 10.29
CA THR A 101 -12.50 -2.32 8.99
C THR A 101 -13.68 -1.71 8.24
N ALA A 102 -13.55 -0.44 7.87
CA ALA A 102 -14.49 0.25 7.00
C ALA A 102 -13.69 1.09 5.98
N ARG A 103 -14.15 1.12 4.73
CA ARG A 103 -13.58 1.95 3.64
C ARG A 103 -14.67 2.86 3.08
N ASP A 104 -14.54 3.29 1.84
CA ASP A 104 -15.32 4.35 1.21
C ASP A 104 -16.84 4.15 1.34
N ALA A 105 -17.36 3.01 0.87
CA ALA A 105 -18.81 2.76 0.87
C ALA A 105 -19.41 2.64 2.28
N ALA A 106 -18.67 2.04 3.21
CA ALA A 106 -19.10 1.92 4.59
C ALA A 106 -19.12 3.28 5.29
N HIS A 107 -18.08 4.11 5.09
CA HIS A 107 -18.04 5.47 5.62
C HIS A 107 -19.13 6.35 5.01
N LYS A 108 -19.35 6.27 3.69
CA LYS A 108 -20.46 6.98 3.03
C LYS A 108 -21.80 6.64 3.67
N ARG A 109 -22.08 5.34 3.86
CA ARG A 109 -23.32 4.88 4.50
C ARG A 109 -23.43 5.36 5.95
N MET A 110 -22.34 5.39 6.72
CA MET A 110 -22.36 5.90 8.10
C MET A 110 -22.70 7.39 8.15
N VAL A 111 -22.12 8.20 7.27
CA VAL A 111 -22.43 9.63 7.17
C VAL A 111 -23.90 9.84 6.80
N GLU A 112 -24.40 9.13 5.78
CA GLU A 112 -25.82 9.21 5.38
C GLU A 112 -26.78 8.89 6.53
N LEU A 113 -26.45 7.91 7.38
CA LEU A 113 -27.26 7.57 8.55
C LEU A 113 -27.21 8.65 9.63
N ILE A 114 -26.03 9.25 9.88
CA ILE A 114 -25.87 10.33 10.86
C ILE A 114 -26.67 11.57 10.44
N ASP A 115 -26.59 11.93 9.16
CA ASP A 115 -27.29 13.09 8.61
C ASP A 115 -28.81 12.89 8.66
N ALA A 116 -29.29 11.69 8.31
CA ALA A 116 -30.71 11.35 8.36
C ALA A 116 -31.32 11.46 9.77
N VAL A 117 -30.54 11.13 10.81
CA VAL A 117 -30.98 11.23 12.22
C VAL A 117 -30.82 12.65 12.76
N SER A 118 -29.85 13.43 12.29
CA SER A 118 -29.61 14.82 12.72
C SER A 118 -30.56 15.85 12.08
N SER A 119 -31.40 15.40 11.15
CA SER A 119 -32.38 16.23 10.43
C SER A 119 -33.77 16.25 11.09
N PHE A 120 -33.92 15.64 12.26
CA PHE A 120 -35.11 15.64 13.11
C PHE A 120 -34.81 16.35 14.44
#